data_AF-A0A959R9U3-F1
#
_entry.id   AF-A0A959R9U3-F1
#
_cell.length_a   1.000
_cell.length_b   1.000
_cell.length_c   1.000
_cell.angle_alpha   90.00
_cell.angle_beta   90.00
_cell.angle_gamma   90.00
#
_symmetry.space_group_name_H-M   'P 1'
#
loop_
_entity.id
_entity.type
_entity.pdbx_description
1 polymer ?
#
loop_
_entity_poly.entity_id
_entity_poly.type
_entity_poly.pdbx_seq_one_letter_code
_entity_poly.pdbx_strand_id
1 'polypeptide(L)'
;METQTTGKLLMYNKEDNELLQEQEYKLIAGNGNWYVSEEGKFINRPDVRAKCEFNLTPLGYSGVRIQLSSPQKNVTYEITGSNGKSYTYFFREEDDMQSGEVDIDEKIFDGPNPMFDYFNALLMVGLAEGESAVKKVYAINWDTGKLIPCEYKFTRNGNVIEIEKPEFLGNAKITLSEKDFGLLEYEGPGEIYKFAT
;
A
#
# COMPACT_ATOMS: atom_id res chain seq x y z
N MET A 1 -20.06 12.30 -8.60
CA MET A 1 -20.73 11.22 -7.84
C MET A 1 -19.62 10.42 -7.20
N GLU A 2 -19.66 10.23 -5.89
CA GLU A 2 -18.68 9.41 -5.17
C GLU A 2 -19.15 7.96 -5.20
N THR A 3 -18.25 7.03 -5.50
CA THR A 3 -18.49 5.59 -5.38
C THR A 3 -17.79 5.08 -4.13
N GLN A 4 -18.48 4.21 -3.39
CA GLN A 4 -17.92 3.56 -2.21
C GLN A 4 -17.98 2.04 -2.40
N THR A 5 -16.85 1.39 -2.16
CA THR A 5 -16.71 -0.06 -2.16
C THR A 5 -16.12 -0.51 -0.83
N THR A 6 -16.65 -1.58 -0.27
CA THR A 6 -16.10 -2.23 0.93
C THR A 6 -15.91 -3.70 0.64
N GLY A 7 -14.91 -4.32 1.25
CA GLY A 7 -14.68 -5.75 1.10
C GLY A 7 -13.67 -6.26 2.13
N LYS A 8 -13.19 -7.48 1.90
CA LYS A 8 -12.14 -8.10 2.69
C LYS A 8 -10.93 -8.46 1.84
N LEU A 9 -9.73 -8.30 2.40
CA LEU A 9 -8.52 -8.95 1.92
C LEU A 9 -8.19 -10.10 2.87
N LEU A 10 -7.96 -11.27 2.30
CA LEU A 10 -7.59 -12.47 3.03
C LEU A 10 -6.15 -12.80 2.70
N MET A 11 -5.26 -12.72 3.70
CA MET A 11 -3.84 -13.04 3.55
C MET A 11 -3.60 -14.50 3.89
N TYR A 12 -2.98 -15.23 2.97
CA TYR A 12 -2.61 -16.62 3.12
C TYR A 12 -1.09 -16.77 3.06
N ASN A 13 -0.56 -17.72 3.83
CA ASN A 13 0.79 -18.22 3.62
C ASN A 13 0.85 -18.90 2.24
N LYS A 14 1.87 -18.57 1.44
CA LYS A 14 2.02 -19.08 0.08
C LYS A 14 2.37 -20.57 0.02
N GLU A 15 3.06 -21.11 1.02
CA GLU A 15 3.56 -22.49 1.02
C GLU A 15 2.49 -23.51 1.40
N ASP A 16 1.69 -23.22 2.42
CA ASP A 16 0.70 -24.14 2.97
C ASP A 16 -0.76 -23.65 2.85
N ASN A 17 -0.96 -22.43 2.33
CA ASN A 17 -2.28 -21.80 2.13
C ASN A 17 -3.08 -21.65 3.45
N GLU A 18 -2.39 -21.55 4.59
CA GLU A 18 -2.98 -21.17 5.88
C GLU A 18 -3.42 -19.70 5.86
N LEU A 19 -4.64 -19.41 6.34
CA LEU A 19 -5.11 -18.03 6.49
C LEU A 19 -4.40 -17.36 7.69
N LEU A 20 -3.64 -16.31 7.41
CA LEU A 20 -2.82 -15.60 8.41
C LEU A 20 -3.50 -14.33 8.93
N GLN A 21 -4.27 -13.63 8.10
CA GLN A 21 -4.87 -12.34 8.42
C GLN A 21 -6.15 -12.09 7.63
N GLU A 22 -7.14 -11.49 8.29
CA GLU A 22 -8.28 -10.85 7.63
C GLU A 22 -8.11 -9.34 7.72
N GLN A 23 -8.36 -8.65 6.61
CA GLN A 23 -8.35 -7.20 6.55
C GLN A 23 -9.66 -6.70 5.98
N GLU A 24 -10.29 -5.75 6.63
CA GLU A 24 -11.44 -5.03 6.07
C GLU A 24 -10.93 -3.80 5.36
N TYR A 25 -11.43 -3.54 4.15
CA TYR A 25 -11.08 -2.33 3.42
C TYR A 25 -12.30 -1.54 3.00
N LYS A 26 -12.10 -0.23 2.91
CA LYS A 26 -13.03 0.75 2.37
C LYS A 26 -12.31 1.59 1.33
N LEU A 27 -12.85 1.60 0.12
CA LEU A 27 -12.44 2.45 -0.99
C LEU A 27 -13.52 3.50 -1.24
N ILE A 28 -13.14 4.77 -1.29
CA ILE A 28 -13.99 5.87 -1.74
C ILE A 28 -13.31 6.51 -2.95
N ALA A 29 -14.00 6.61 -4.07
CA ALA A 29 -13.48 7.23 -5.28
C ALA A 29 -14.41 8.36 -5.76
N GLY A 30 -13.82 9.51 -6.10
CA GLY A 30 -14.58 10.67 -6.55
C GLY A 30 -13.69 11.78 -7.11
N ASN A 31 -14.10 12.38 -8.22
CA ASN A 31 -13.40 13.50 -8.88
C ASN A 31 -11.90 13.22 -9.15
N GLY A 32 -11.55 11.98 -9.48
CA GLY A 32 -10.17 11.55 -9.71
C GLY A 32 -9.31 11.39 -8.45
N ASN A 33 -9.92 11.46 -7.27
CA ASN A 33 -9.26 11.17 -6.00
C ASN A 33 -9.74 9.84 -5.43
N TRP A 34 -8.88 9.18 -4.68
CA TRP A 34 -9.18 7.96 -3.95
C TRP A 34 -8.82 8.14 -2.49
N TYR A 35 -9.67 7.61 -1.61
CA TYR A 35 -9.34 7.35 -0.23
C TYR A 35 -9.48 5.87 0.04
N VAL A 36 -8.47 5.31 0.68
CA VAL A 36 -8.45 3.91 1.11
C VAL A 36 -8.25 3.87 2.60
N SER A 37 -9.02 3.02 3.26
CA SER A 37 -8.81 2.65 4.65
C SER A 37 -8.85 1.15 4.78
N GLU A 38 -7.90 0.61 5.53
CA GLU A 38 -7.74 -0.82 5.76
C GLU A 38 -7.49 -1.04 7.24
N GLU A 39 -8.18 -2.02 7.83
CA GLU A 39 -7.89 -2.50 9.18
C GLU A 39 -7.68 -4.01 9.13
N GLY A 40 -6.48 -4.42 9.52
CA GLY A 40 -6.04 -5.80 9.55
C GLY A 40 -6.05 -6.41 10.95
N LYS A 41 -6.54 -7.64 11.05
CA LYS A 41 -6.50 -8.48 12.25
C LYS A 41 -5.80 -9.79 11.95
N PHE A 42 -4.69 -10.02 12.64
CA PHE A 42 -3.93 -11.27 12.53
C PHE A 42 -4.68 -12.40 13.24
N ILE A 43 -4.83 -13.55 12.59
CA ILE A 43 -5.57 -14.70 13.13
C ILE A 43 -4.90 -15.23 14.41
N ASN A 44 -3.58 -15.38 14.37
CA ASN A 44 -2.78 -15.93 15.47
C ASN A 44 -2.36 -14.88 16.52
N ARG A 45 -2.63 -13.59 16.26
CA ARG A 45 -2.32 -12.45 17.14
C ARG A 45 -3.45 -11.42 17.12
N PRO A 46 -4.65 -11.78 17.63
CA PRO A 46 -5.82 -10.90 17.60
C PRO A 46 -5.66 -9.64 18.49
N ASP A 47 -4.64 -9.62 19.33
CA ASP A 47 -4.17 -8.49 20.13
C ASP A 47 -3.42 -7.44 19.31
N VAL A 48 -2.98 -7.79 18.10
CA VAL A 48 -2.30 -6.89 17.17
C VAL A 48 -3.31 -6.36 16.15
N ARG A 49 -3.33 -5.02 16.00
CA ARG A 49 -4.14 -4.31 15.01
C ARG A 49 -3.25 -3.43 14.16
N ALA A 50 -3.42 -3.53 12.86
CA ALA A 50 -2.77 -2.63 11.90
C ALA A 50 -3.86 -1.87 11.14
N LYS A 51 -3.80 -0.55 11.14
CA LYS A 51 -4.67 0.31 10.35
C LYS A 51 -3.82 1.08 9.36
N CYS A 52 -4.22 1.09 8.10
CA CYS A 52 -3.63 1.94 7.08
C CYS A 52 -4.71 2.81 6.44
N GLU A 53 -4.39 4.07 6.22
CA GLU A 53 -5.24 5.01 5.49
C GLU A 53 -4.37 5.78 4.52
N PHE A 54 -4.83 5.98 3.30
CA PHE A 54 -4.12 6.83 2.36
C PHE A 54 -5.07 7.53 1.40
N ASN A 55 -4.61 8.68 0.91
CA ASN A 55 -5.29 9.50 -0.07
C ASN A 55 -4.44 9.58 -1.33
N LEU A 56 -5.06 9.36 -2.48
CA LEU A 56 -4.46 9.56 -3.79
C LEU A 56 -5.20 10.64 -4.56
N THR A 57 -4.42 11.39 -5.31
CA THR A 57 -4.85 12.34 -6.33
C THR A 57 -4.32 11.88 -7.68
N PRO A 58 -4.71 12.51 -8.81
CA PRO A 58 -4.11 12.22 -10.10
C PRO A 58 -2.59 12.46 -10.17
N LEU A 59 -2.02 13.18 -9.19
CA LEU A 59 -0.58 13.44 -9.08
C LEU A 59 0.14 12.43 -8.18
N GLY A 60 -0.55 11.44 -7.63
CA GLY A 60 -0.04 10.48 -6.64
C GLY A 60 -0.57 10.74 -5.23
N TYR A 61 0.10 10.16 -4.24
CA TYR A 61 -0.36 10.15 -2.85
C TYR A 61 -0.30 11.54 -2.23
N SER A 62 -1.39 11.99 -1.61
CA SER A 62 -1.43 13.27 -0.87
C SER A 62 -1.26 13.09 0.63
N GLY A 63 -1.46 11.86 1.14
CA GLY A 63 -1.15 11.53 2.52
C GLY A 63 -1.30 10.04 2.80
N VAL A 64 -0.52 9.56 3.76
CA VAL A 64 -0.55 8.18 4.26
C VAL A 64 -0.51 8.23 5.79
N ARG A 65 -1.30 7.37 6.41
CA ARG A 65 -1.31 7.13 7.85
C ARG A 65 -1.27 5.64 8.09
N ILE A 66 -0.33 5.20 8.90
CA ILE A 66 -0.16 3.81 9.31
C ILE A 66 -0.16 3.80 10.83
N GLN A 67 -0.96 2.92 11.42
CA GLN A 67 -1.04 2.74 12.86
C GLN A 67 -0.90 1.25 13.16
N LEU A 68 0.02 0.92 14.07
CA LEU A 68 0.18 -0.43 14.59
C LEU A 68 -0.02 -0.36 16.10
N SER A 69 -0.96 -1.15 16.60
CA SER A 69 -1.21 -1.31 18.03
C SER A 69 -1.05 -2.77 18.43
N SER A 70 -0.27 -2.99 19.48
CA SER A 70 -0.07 -4.28 20.14
C SER A 70 0.13 -4.07 21.65
N PRO A 71 0.05 -5.11 22.48
CA PRO A 71 0.34 -4.97 23.91
C PRO A 71 1.77 -4.51 24.24
N GLN A 72 2.70 -4.70 23.30
CA GLN A 72 4.12 -4.39 23.50
C GLN A 72 4.59 -3.12 22.80
N LYS A 73 3.82 -2.61 21.83
CA LYS A 73 4.25 -1.52 20.95
C LYS A 73 3.04 -0.81 20.34
N ASN A 74 3.03 0.51 20.41
CA ASN A 74 2.10 1.36 19.67
C ASN A 74 2.88 2.33 18.79
N VAL A 75 2.67 2.23 17.48
CA VAL A 75 3.29 3.08 16.47
C VAL A 75 2.23 3.82 15.69
N THR A 76 2.48 5.09 15.43
CA THR A 76 1.77 5.87 14.41
C THR A 76 2.78 6.54 13.49
N TYR A 77 2.65 6.27 12.20
CA TYR A 77 3.35 6.98 11.15
C TYR A 77 2.33 7.76 10.33
N GLU A 78 2.59 9.04 10.12
CA GLU A 78 1.77 9.93 9.30
C GLU A 78 2.69 10.69 8.35
N ILE A 79 2.29 10.79 7.09
CA ILE A 79 2.96 11.64 6.11
C ILE A 79 1.89 12.38 5.32
N THR A 80 2.03 13.70 5.21
CA THR A 80 1.06 14.57 4.54
C THR A 80 1.78 15.50 3.59
N GLY A 81 1.30 15.58 2.36
CA GLY A 81 1.81 16.51 1.36
C GLY A 81 1.44 17.94 1.74
N SER A 82 2.43 18.81 1.95
CA SER A 82 2.24 20.20 2.34
C SER A 82 2.09 21.12 1.13
N ASN A 83 2.83 20.84 0.05
CA ASN A 83 2.80 21.59 -1.22
C ASN A 83 3.61 20.86 -2.30
N GLY A 84 3.04 20.59 -3.48
CA GLY A 84 3.79 20.23 -4.71
C GLY A 84 4.68 18.97 -4.66
N LYS A 85 5.77 19.01 -3.87
CA LYS A 85 6.79 17.98 -3.64
C LYS A 85 7.22 17.79 -2.17
N SER A 86 6.95 18.74 -1.27
CA SER A 86 7.35 18.59 0.14
C SER A 86 6.28 17.82 0.92
N TYR A 87 6.75 16.96 1.80
CA TYR A 87 5.93 16.20 2.73
C TYR A 87 6.43 16.42 4.14
N THR A 88 5.50 16.64 5.06
CA THR A 88 5.77 16.56 6.49
C THR A 88 5.50 15.13 6.94
N TYR A 89 6.46 14.51 7.63
CA TYR A 89 6.26 13.22 8.26
C TYR A 89 6.28 13.34 9.78
N PHE A 90 5.57 12.41 10.40
CA PHE A 90 5.41 12.28 11.84
C PHE A 90 5.50 10.80 12.18
N PHE A 91 6.34 10.46 13.13
CA PHE A 91 6.47 9.12 13.68
C PHE A 91 6.38 9.21 15.19
N ARG A 92 5.50 8.40 15.78
CA ARG A 92 5.37 8.25 17.21
C ARG A 92 5.48 6.78 17.57
N GLU A 93 6.37 6.46 18.49
CA GLU A 93 6.46 5.18 19.16
C GLU A 93 6.29 5.43 20.66
N GLU A 94 5.16 4.99 21.20
CA GLU A 94 4.77 5.31 22.59
C GLU A 94 4.80 6.82 22.88
N ASP A 95 5.72 7.26 23.76
CA ASP A 95 5.92 8.66 24.14
C ASP A 95 7.01 9.36 23.30
N ASP A 96 7.81 8.62 22.52
CA ASP A 96 8.83 9.21 21.63
C ASP A 96 8.18 9.71 20.33
N MET A 97 8.60 10.89 19.90
CA MET A 97 8.00 11.59 18.78
C MET A 97 9.08 12.21 17.90
N GLN A 98 9.04 11.85 16.63
CA GLN A 98 9.93 12.33 15.60
C GLN A 98 9.11 12.96 14.49
N SER A 99 9.59 14.07 13.94
CA SER A 99 8.95 14.74 12.81
C SER A 99 9.98 15.44 11.95
N GLY A 100 9.68 15.59 10.68
CA GLY A 100 10.52 16.35 9.77
C GLY A 100 9.83 16.62 8.44
N GLU A 101 10.59 17.21 7.54
CA GLU A 101 10.18 17.44 6.16
C GLU A 101 11.08 16.67 5.21
N VAL A 102 10.51 16.24 4.09
CA VAL A 102 11.21 15.49 3.05
C VAL A 102 10.65 15.88 1.69
N ASP A 103 11.57 16.07 0.74
CA ASP A 103 11.20 16.31 -0.66
C ASP A 103 11.05 14.98 -1.40
N ILE A 104 9.86 14.80 -1.96
CA ILE A 104 9.42 13.61 -2.67
C ILE A 104 9.06 14.02 -4.10
N ASP A 105 9.96 13.69 -5.02
CA ASP A 105 9.81 14.04 -6.44
C ASP A 105 8.69 13.22 -7.10
N GLU A 106 8.63 11.93 -6.81
CA GLU A 106 7.56 11.02 -7.24
C GLU A 106 6.73 10.63 -6.02
N LYS A 107 5.45 11.03 -6.02
CA LYS A 107 4.53 10.88 -4.89
C LYS A 107 4.02 9.45 -4.74
N ILE A 108 4.93 8.50 -4.65
CA ILE A 108 4.69 7.06 -4.71
C ILE A 108 5.31 6.43 -3.47
N PHE A 109 4.49 5.74 -2.70
CA PHE A 109 4.91 5.11 -1.45
C PHE A 109 4.78 3.59 -1.58
N ASP A 110 5.70 2.87 -0.94
CA ASP A 110 5.49 1.46 -0.62
C ASP A 110 5.16 1.37 0.87
N GLY A 111 4.06 0.70 1.18
CA GLY A 111 3.53 0.56 2.51
C GLY A 111 3.30 -0.91 2.83
N PRO A 112 2.75 -1.20 4.01
CA PRO A 112 2.70 -2.57 4.51
C PRO A 112 1.60 -3.45 3.91
N ASN A 113 0.77 -2.89 3.04
CA ASN A 113 -0.39 -3.57 2.48
C ASN A 113 -0.27 -3.64 0.96
N PRO A 114 -0.64 -4.76 0.31
CA PRO A 114 -0.68 -4.88 -1.15
C PRO A 114 -1.49 -3.80 -1.88
N MET A 115 -2.40 -3.08 -1.21
CA MET A 115 -3.10 -1.95 -1.82
C MET A 115 -2.15 -0.84 -2.28
N PHE A 116 -1.00 -0.61 -1.64
CA PHE A 116 -0.02 0.35 -2.14
C PHE A 116 0.46 -0.02 -3.53
N ASP A 117 0.86 -1.27 -3.72
CA ASP A 117 1.32 -1.78 -5.00
C ASP A 117 0.24 -1.69 -6.08
N TYR A 118 -1.01 -2.00 -5.74
CA TYR A 118 -2.13 -1.85 -6.66
C TYR A 118 -2.34 -0.41 -7.11
N PHE A 119 -2.38 0.54 -6.19
CA PHE A 119 -2.56 1.95 -6.55
C PHE A 119 -1.33 2.52 -7.27
N ASN A 120 -0.12 2.11 -6.88
CA ASN A 120 1.11 2.46 -7.59
C ASN A 120 1.05 1.97 -9.04
N ALA A 121 0.63 0.73 -9.25
CA ALA A 121 0.49 0.14 -10.57
C ALA A 121 -0.52 0.91 -11.43
N LEU A 122 -1.69 1.28 -10.87
CA LEU A 122 -2.69 2.11 -11.57
C LEU A 122 -2.15 3.49 -11.98
N LEU A 123 -1.29 4.10 -11.18
CA LEU A 123 -0.67 5.39 -11.50
C LEU A 123 0.40 5.29 -12.61
N MET A 124 1.07 4.15 -12.76
CA MET A 124 2.32 4.06 -13.54
C MET A 124 2.19 3.49 -14.93
N VAL A 125 1.55 2.33 -15.06
CA VAL A 125 1.46 1.62 -16.34
C VAL A 125 0.10 1.82 -17.01
N GLY A 126 -0.78 2.61 -16.39
CA GLY A 126 -2.14 2.82 -16.86
C GLY A 126 -2.82 1.50 -17.22
N LEU A 127 -3.45 1.44 -18.39
CA LEU A 127 -4.13 0.24 -18.91
C LEU A 127 -3.45 -0.34 -20.18
N ALA A 128 -2.26 0.13 -20.57
CA ALA A 128 -1.64 -0.28 -21.82
C ALA A 128 -0.79 -1.56 -21.66
N GLU A 129 -1.01 -2.53 -22.53
CA GLU A 129 -0.30 -3.83 -22.49
C GLU A 129 1.17 -3.70 -22.93
N GLY A 130 2.05 -4.43 -22.24
CA GLY A 130 3.49 -4.49 -22.54
C GLY A 130 4.28 -3.27 -22.05
N GLU A 131 3.62 -2.29 -21.43
CA GLU A 131 4.29 -1.11 -20.90
C GLU A 131 5.08 -1.46 -19.64
N SER A 132 6.27 -0.88 -19.52
CA SER A 132 7.09 -0.98 -18.33
C SER A 132 7.55 0.40 -17.89
N ALA A 133 7.47 0.67 -16.59
CA ALA A 133 7.90 1.93 -16.00
C ALA A 133 8.84 1.67 -14.82
N VAL A 134 10.00 2.32 -14.84
CA VAL A 134 10.92 2.37 -13.70
C VAL A 134 10.63 3.66 -12.92
N LYS A 135 10.42 3.53 -11.62
CA LYS A 135 9.90 4.61 -10.78
C LYS A 135 10.57 4.65 -9.42
N LYS A 136 10.72 5.86 -8.90
CA LYS A 136 11.22 6.08 -7.56
C LYS A 136 10.07 5.91 -6.59
N VAL A 137 10.19 4.92 -5.71
CA VAL A 137 9.19 4.60 -4.69
C VAL A 137 9.80 4.85 -3.32
N TYR A 138 9.05 5.46 -2.42
CA TYR A 138 9.50 5.72 -1.06
C TYR A 138 8.90 4.67 -0.13
N ALA A 139 9.69 3.65 0.21
CA ALA A 139 9.26 2.60 1.12
C ALA A 139 9.20 3.13 2.56
N ILE A 140 8.06 2.94 3.21
CA ILE A 140 7.82 3.37 4.58
C ILE A 140 8.35 2.27 5.51
N ASN A 141 9.47 2.54 6.18
CA ASN A 141 9.93 1.72 7.29
C ASN A 141 9.14 2.11 8.54
N TRP A 142 8.03 1.41 8.76
CA TRP A 142 7.11 1.65 9.88
C TRP A 142 7.68 1.37 11.27
N ASP A 143 8.85 0.74 11.38
CA ASP A 143 9.49 0.44 12.66
C ASP A 143 10.37 1.58 13.12
N THR A 144 10.89 2.35 12.16
CA THR A 144 11.83 3.46 12.41
C THR A 144 11.27 4.82 11.99
N GLY A 145 10.11 4.86 11.34
CA GLY A 145 9.52 6.07 10.76
C GLY A 145 10.29 6.64 9.58
N LYS A 146 11.26 5.90 9.03
CA LYS A 146 12.09 6.37 7.92
C LYS A 146 11.45 6.07 6.57
N LEU A 147 11.62 6.99 5.63
CA LEU A 147 11.37 6.75 4.21
C LEU A 147 12.66 6.31 3.54
N ILE A 148 12.59 5.19 2.83
CA ILE A 148 13.72 4.62 2.11
C ILE A 148 13.42 4.79 0.61
N PRO A 149 14.19 5.60 -0.12
CA PRO A 149 14.02 5.71 -1.56
C PRO A 149 14.50 4.43 -2.24
N CYS A 150 13.62 3.83 -3.04
CA CYS A 150 13.85 2.64 -3.83
C CYS A 150 13.53 2.92 -5.30
N GLU A 151 14.01 2.05 -6.19
CA GLU A 151 13.68 2.09 -7.61
C GLU A 151 12.96 0.80 -7.97
N TYR A 152 11.68 0.88 -8.32
CA TYR A 152 10.86 -0.28 -8.70
C TYR A 152 10.59 -0.26 -10.19
N LYS A 153 10.44 -1.46 -10.76
CA LYS A 153 9.98 -1.63 -12.13
C LYS A 153 8.61 -2.29 -12.13
N PHE A 154 7.65 -1.63 -12.75
CA PHE A 154 6.29 -2.12 -12.97
C PHE A 154 6.16 -2.54 -14.43
N THR A 155 5.67 -3.75 -14.69
CA THR A 155 5.45 -4.27 -16.05
C THR A 155 4.04 -4.81 -16.19
N ARG A 156 3.31 -4.35 -17.21
CA ARG A 156 1.93 -4.76 -17.50
C ARG A 156 1.89 -5.88 -18.54
N ASN A 157 1.42 -7.07 -18.15
CA ASN A 157 1.27 -8.23 -19.03
C ASN A 157 -0.18 -8.74 -19.02
N GLY A 158 -0.97 -8.40 -20.05
CA GLY A 158 -2.37 -8.81 -20.12
C GLY A 158 -3.19 -8.29 -18.94
N ASN A 159 -3.71 -9.16 -18.08
CA ASN A 159 -4.41 -8.82 -16.84
C ASN A 159 -3.53 -8.90 -15.58
N VAL A 160 -2.23 -9.16 -15.72
CA VAL A 160 -1.25 -9.18 -14.64
C VAL A 160 -0.38 -7.92 -14.63
N ILE A 161 0.03 -7.46 -13.45
CA ILE A 161 1.11 -6.49 -13.27
C ILE A 161 2.21 -7.15 -12.42
N GLU A 162 3.43 -7.15 -12.95
CA GLU A 162 4.63 -7.64 -12.26
C GLU A 162 5.39 -6.45 -11.69
N ILE A 163 5.85 -6.59 -10.45
CA ILE A 163 6.59 -5.55 -9.73
C ILE A 163 7.93 -6.13 -9.30
N GLU A 164 9.00 -5.61 -9.89
CA GLU A 164 10.36 -5.91 -9.48
C GLU A 164 10.77 -4.92 -8.38
N LYS A 165 10.94 -5.43 -7.16
CA LYS A 165 11.36 -4.65 -5.98
C LYS A 165 12.79 -5.05 -5.60
N PRO A 166 13.82 -4.38 -6.14
CA PRO A 166 15.19 -4.63 -5.70
C PRO A 166 15.34 -4.27 -4.23
N GLU A 167 16.16 -5.05 -3.53
CA GLU A 167 16.58 -4.84 -2.13
C GLU A 167 15.45 -4.93 -1.08
N PHE A 168 15.39 -6.09 -0.40
CA PHE A 168 14.65 -6.38 0.85
C PHE A 168 13.17 -6.80 0.76
N LEU A 169 12.41 -6.38 -0.25
CA LEU A 169 10.95 -6.56 -0.25
C LEU A 169 10.42 -7.65 -1.19
N GLY A 170 11.28 -8.17 -2.07
CA GLY A 170 10.97 -9.24 -3.02
C GLY A 170 9.93 -8.88 -4.08
N ASN A 171 9.92 -9.64 -5.18
CA ASN A 171 9.03 -9.34 -6.30
C ASN A 171 7.58 -9.65 -5.94
N ALA A 172 6.68 -8.87 -6.53
CA ALA A 172 5.25 -9.03 -6.36
C ALA A 172 4.52 -9.15 -7.71
N LYS A 173 3.33 -9.74 -7.66
CA LYS A 173 2.44 -9.90 -8.82
C LYS A 173 1.02 -9.53 -8.43
N ILE A 174 0.38 -8.72 -9.25
CA ILE A 174 -1.00 -8.29 -9.09
C ILE A 174 -1.81 -8.88 -10.24
N THR A 175 -2.89 -9.59 -9.91
CA THR A 175 -3.86 -10.08 -10.90
C THR A 175 -5.11 -9.20 -10.86
N LEU A 176 -5.48 -8.66 -12.02
CA LEU A 176 -6.63 -7.80 -12.21
C LEU A 176 -7.78 -8.53 -12.92
N SER A 177 -9.00 -8.08 -12.65
CA SER A 177 -10.20 -8.45 -13.38
C SER A 177 -10.14 -7.92 -14.81
N GLU A 178 -10.40 -8.77 -15.80
CA GLU A 178 -10.44 -8.37 -17.22
C GLU A 178 -11.62 -7.43 -17.53
N LYS A 179 -12.66 -7.44 -16.68
CA LYS A 179 -13.90 -6.69 -16.93
C LYS A 179 -13.78 -5.22 -16.53
N ASP A 180 -13.18 -4.97 -15.38
CA ASP A 180 -13.20 -3.67 -14.71
C ASP A 180 -11.84 -3.27 -14.11
N PHE A 181 -10.79 -4.08 -14.32
CA PHE A 181 -9.46 -3.91 -13.75
C PHE A 181 -9.44 -3.84 -12.22
N GLY A 182 -10.50 -4.33 -11.57
CA GLY A 182 -10.52 -4.49 -10.12
C GLY A 182 -9.46 -5.50 -9.67
N LEU A 183 -8.89 -5.24 -8.49
CA LEU A 183 -7.91 -6.11 -7.87
C LEU A 183 -8.55 -7.45 -7.44
N LEU A 184 -7.98 -8.57 -7.91
CA LEU A 184 -8.45 -9.93 -7.58
C LEU A 184 -7.51 -10.64 -6.62
N GLU A 185 -6.22 -10.59 -6.92
CA GLU A 185 -5.19 -11.31 -6.17
C GLU A 185 -3.89 -10.51 -6.18
N TYR A 186 -3.17 -10.57 -5.06
CA TYR A 186 -1.80 -10.14 -4.95
C TYR A 186 -0.95 -11.31 -4.45
N GLU A 187 0.22 -11.50 -5.05
CA GLU A 187 1.21 -12.48 -4.64
C GLU A 187 2.52 -11.77 -4.34
N GLY A 188 2.98 -11.87 -3.09
CA GLY A 188 4.26 -11.34 -2.62
C GLY A 188 5.23 -12.45 -2.20
N PRO A 189 6.34 -12.10 -1.53
CA PRO A 189 7.27 -13.09 -0.99
C PRO A 189 6.67 -13.83 0.21
N GLY A 190 6.22 -15.05 -0.01
CA GLY A 190 5.70 -15.92 1.06
C GLY A 190 4.23 -15.72 1.39
N GLU A 191 3.54 -14.80 0.71
CA GLU A 191 2.15 -14.44 1.01
C GLU A 191 1.31 -14.26 -0.26
N ILE A 192 0.02 -14.60 -0.15
CA ILE A 192 -0.99 -14.40 -1.18
C ILE A 192 -2.19 -13.69 -0.55
N TYR A 193 -2.66 -12.62 -1.16
CA TYR A 193 -3.86 -11.90 -0.74
C TYR A 193 -4.96 -12.11 -1.77
N LYS A 194 -6.13 -12.54 -1.30
CA LYS A 194 -7.33 -12.71 -2.12
C LYS A 194 -8.37 -11.66 -1.73
N PHE A 195 -8.90 -10.98 -2.74
CA PHE A 195 -9.90 -9.93 -2.56
C PHE A 195 -11.29 -10.52 -2.63
N ALA A 196 -12.03 -10.41 -1.53
CA ALA A 196 -13.41 -10.83 -1.40
C ALA A 196 -14.31 -9.59 -1.30
N THR A 197 -15.09 -9.35 -2.34
CA THR A 197 -16.10 -8.28 -2.42
C THR A 197 -17.50 -8.78 -2.10
#